data_AF-A0A2N6NK02-F1
#
_entry.id   AF-A0A2N6NK02-F1
#
_cell.length_a   1.000
_cell.length_b   1.000
_cell.length_c   1.000
_cell.angle_alpha   90.00
_cell.angle_beta   90.00
_cell.angle_gamma   90.00
#
_symmetry.space_group_name_H-M   'P 1'
#
loop_
_entity.id
_entity.type
_entity.pdbx_description
1 polymer ?
#
loop_
_entity_poly.entity_id
_entity_poly.type
_entity_poly.pdbx_seq_one_letter_code
_entity_poly.pdbx_strand_id
1 'polypeptide(L)'
;MRFPAPAASTGVNACAVSWRPPPELSARARDLTTKGDVTEIEVWQLIAPSATASSSMDEVDYDTLSYSTLPVRGELLGVLDLTRTPNSTTREFACPSGEKGLVVELKCQRVGCHASFMQIDMAPIFGFELVRRRA
;
A
#
# COMPACT_ATOMS: atom_id res chain seq x y z
N MET A 1 1.26 -0.90 5.63
CA MET A 1 1.63 0.47 5.19
C MET A 1 0.49 1.42 5.49
N ARG A 2 0.81 2.68 5.77
CA ARG A 2 -0.17 3.74 6.06
C ARG A 2 -0.02 4.88 5.07
N PHE A 3 -1.12 5.30 4.47
CA PHE A 3 -1.22 6.46 3.60
C PHE A 3 -2.00 7.57 4.31
N PRO A 4 -1.51 8.82 4.31
CA PRO A 4 -2.29 9.94 4.81
C PRO A 4 -3.55 10.13 3.96
N ALA A 5 -4.61 10.67 4.56
CA ALA A 5 -5.79 11.05 3.79
C ALA A 5 -5.39 12.13 2.76
N PRO A 6 -5.68 11.93 1.47
CA PRO A 6 -5.26 12.89 0.45
C PRO A 6 -6.03 14.21 0.64
N ALA A 7 -5.40 15.35 0.39
CA ALA A 7 -6.04 16.67 0.53
C ALA A 7 -7.37 16.72 -0.25
N ALA A 8 -8.43 17.27 0.38
CA ALA A 8 -9.76 17.34 -0.23
C ALA A 8 -9.70 18.16 -1.52
N SER A 9 -9.92 17.51 -2.67
CA SER A 9 -10.10 18.18 -3.96
C SER A 9 -11.57 18.16 -4.35
N THR A 10 -12.07 19.30 -4.82
CA THR A 10 -13.44 19.45 -5.30
C THR A 10 -13.67 18.54 -6.51
N GLY A 11 -14.53 17.53 -6.35
CA GLY A 11 -15.05 16.70 -7.44
C GLY A 11 -14.34 15.37 -7.69
N VAL A 12 -13.37 14.96 -6.86
CA VAL A 12 -12.66 13.67 -7.01
C VAL A 12 -12.75 12.84 -5.73
N ASN A 13 -13.67 11.87 -5.71
CA ASN A 13 -13.94 11.00 -4.56
C ASN A 13 -13.41 9.58 -4.68
N ALA A 14 -12.83 9.20 -5.82
CA ALA A 14 -12.21 7.90 -6.04
C ALA A 14 -10.71 7.94 -5.80
N CYS A 15 -10.18 6.90 -5.18
CA CYS A 15 -8.78 6.69 -4.85
C CYS A 15 -8.31 5.32 -5.36
N ALA A 16 -7.02 5.19 -5.63
CA ALA A 16 -6.37 3.92 -5.95
C ALA A 16 -4.99 3.89 -5.32
N VAL A 17 -4.50 2.70 -4.94
CA VAL A 17 -3.09 2.52 -4.59
C VAL A 17 -2.32 2.29 -5.88
N SER A 18 -1.27 3.09 -6.10
CA SER A 18 -0.37 3.01 -7.23
C SER A 18 1.01 2.54 -6.78
N TRP A 19 1.65 1.73 -7.59
CA TRP A 19 3.05 1.36 -7.46
C TRP A 19 3.88 2.10 -8.51
N ARG A 20 4.93 2.79 -8.07
CA ARG A 20 5.89 3.48 -8.92
C ARG A 20 7.30 2.96 -8.65
N PRO A 21 7.88 2.18 -9.58
CA PRO A 21 9.21 1.61 -9.38
C PRO A 21 10.31 2.68 -9.45
N PRO A 22 11.45 2.47 -8.77
CA PRO A 22 12.64 3.28 -8.98
C PRO A 22 13.12 3.21 -10.45
N PRO A 23 13.65 4.29 -11.04
CA PRO A 23 14.19 4.29 -12.39
C PRO A 23 15.33 3.28 -12.50
N GLU A 24 15.30 2.47 -13.57
CA GLU A 24 16.23 1.35 -13.78
C GLU A 24 17.71 1.77 -13.74
N LEU A 25 18.02 2.99 -14.20
CA LEU A 25 19.38 3.53 -14.26
C LEU A 25 19.76 4.42 -13.07
N SER A 26 18.93 4.46 -12.03
CA SER A 26 19.22 5.25 -10.84
C SER A 26 20.00 4.42 -9.81
N ALA A 27 20.80 5.08 -8.96
CA ALA A 27 21.38 4.45 -7.78
C ALA A 27 20.31 3.83 -6.84
N ARG A 28 19.06 4.28 -7.00
CA ARG A 28 17.87 3.84 -6.27
C ARG A 28 17.26 2.54 -6.80
N ALA A 29 17.76 1.99 -7.92
CA ALA A 29 17.35 0.65 -8.35
C ALA A 29 17.63 -0.42 -7.28
N ARG A 30 18.64 -0.19 -6.42
CA ARG A 30 18.96 -1.07 -5.27
C ARG A 30 17.95 -0.99 -4.13
N ASP A 31 17.10 0.04 -4.12
CA ASP A 31 16.09 0.26 -3.10
C ASP A 31 14.85 -0.61 -3.33
N LEU A 32 14.82 -1.41 -4.40
CA LEU A 32 13.83 -2.46 -4.65
C LEU A 32 14.56 -3.80 -4.76
N THR A 33 14.16 -4.76 -3.93
CA THR A 33 14.59 -6.16 -4.05
C THR A 33 13.36 -7.03 -4.18
N THR A 34 13.28 -7.80 -5.26
CA THR A 34 12.22 -8.77 -5.50
C THR A 34 12.80 -10.17 -5.66
N LYS A 35 12.04 -11.19 -5.23
CA LYS A 35 12.32 -12.61 -5.50
C LYS A 35 11.01 -13.34 -5.78
N GLY A 36 11.09 -14.39 -6.60
CA GLY A 36 9.92 -15.15 -7.00
C GLY A 36 8.95 -14.33 -7.86
N ASP A 37 7.67 -14.71 -7.83
CA ASP A 37 6.63 -14.07 -8.61
C ASP A 37 5.98 -12.91 -7.83
N VAL A 38 6.23 -11.68 -8.30
CA VAL A 38 5.71 -10.42 -7.75
C VAL A 38 4.70 -9.74 -8.68
N THR A 39 4.11 -10.49 -9.60
CA THR A 39 3.12 -9.98 -10.56
C THR A 39 1.71 -9.87 -9.95
N GLU A 40 1.47 -10.54 -8.83
CA GLU A 40 0.16 -10.62 -8.17
C GLU A 40 0.27 -10.31 -6.66
N ILE A 41 0.55 -9.05 -6.33
CA ILE A 41 0.56 -8.56 -4.94
C ILE A 41 -0.83 -8.03 -4.58
N GLU A 42 -1.51 -8.68 -3.64
CA GLU A 42 -2.80 -8.21 -3.16
C GLU A 42 -2.66 -7.02 -2.21
N VAL A 43 -3.59 -6.08 -2.34
CA VAL A 43 -3.70 -4.90 -1.48
C VAL A 43 -4.99 -4.98 -0.68
N TRP A 44 -4.87 -5.28 0.61
CA TRP A 44 -6.00 -5.41 1.53
C TRP A 44 -6.13 -4.17 2.41
N GLN A 45 -7.34 -3.64 2.55
CA GLN A 45 -7.63 -2.65 3.58
C GLN A 45 -7.61 -3.31 4.96
N LEU A 46 -6.98 -2.66 5.94
CA LEU A 46 -7.04 -3.08 7.34
C LEU A 46 -8.10 -2.25 8.08
N ILE A 47 -8.98 -2.93 8.82
CA ILE A 47 -10.16 -2.31 9.44
C ILE A 47 -10.15 -2.26 10.96
N ALA A 48 -9.42 -3.17 11.62
CA ALA A 48 -9.30 -3.21 13.07
C ALA A 48 -8.00 -3.92 13.52
N PRO A 49 -7.40 -3.54 14.65
CA PRO A 49 -6.31 -4.31 15.27
C PRO A 49 -6.74 -5.74 15.58
N SER A 50 -5.80 -6.70 15.64
CA SER A 50 -6.09 -8.06 16.10
C SER A 50 -6.41 -8.01 17.60
N ALA A 51 -7.69 -7.96 17.93
CA ALA A 51 -8.26 -7.90 19.29
C ALA A 51 -7.28 -8.23 20.44
N THR A 52 -6.84 -7.19 21.18
CA THR A 52 -6.62 -7.25 22.64
C THR A 52 -6.32 -5.90 23.31
N ALA A 53 -5.97 -4.79 22.63
CA ALA A 53 -5.61 -3.58 23.37
C ALA A 53 -5.88 -2.19 22.76
N SER A 54 -6.36 -2.03 21.52
CA SER A 54 -6.52 -0.67 20.96
C SER A 54 -7.74 -0.47 20.07
N SER A 55 -8.29 0.74 20.16
CA SER A 55 -9.62 1.10 19.63
C SER A 55 -9.57 1.74 18.23
N SER A 56 -8.37 1.86 17.65
CA SER A 56 -8.16 2.43 16.32
C SER A 56 -6.93 1.85 15.61
N MET A 57 -6.92 1.91 14.27
CA MET A 57 -5.74 1.62 13.44
C MET A 57 -4.56 2.58 13.70
N ASP A 58 -4.79 3.69 14.41
CA ASP A 58 -3.76 4.67 14.76
C ASP A 58 -2.83 4.19 15.89
N GLU A 59 -3.29 3.25 16.68
CA GLU A 59 -2.62 2.71 17.87
C GLU A 59 -1.94 1.35 17.60
N VAL A 60 -1.84 0.92 16.35
CA VAL A 60 -1.15 -0.32 15.98
C VAL A 60 0.36 -0.11 16.07
N ASP A 61 1.01 -0.84 16.96
CA ASP A 61 2.46 -0.94 17.01
C ASP A 61 2.94 -1.90 15.89
N TYR A 62 3.61 -1.35 14.88
CA TYR A 62 4.08 -2.09 13.72
C TYR A 62 5.31 -2.96 14.03
N ASP A 63 6.06 -2.67 15.09
CA ASP A 63 7.27 -3.40 15.45
C ASP A 63 6.97 -4.73 16.18
N THR A 64 5.77 -4.85 16.75
CA THR A 64 5.31 -6.06 17.45
C THR A 64 4.32 -6.90 16.63
N LEU A 65 4.14 -6.57 15.35
CA LEU A 65 3.32 -7.36 14.44
C LEU A 65 3.91 -8.75 14.23
N SER A 66 3.09 -9.75 14.50
CA SER A 66 3.39 -11.16 14.30
C SER A 66 2.24 -11.81 13.54
N TYR A 67 2.45 -13.01 13.00
CA TYR A 67 1.38 -13.75 12.32
C TYR A 67 0.13 -13.93 13.21
N SER A 68 0.30 -14.09 14.51
CA SER A 68 -0.78 -14.19 15.50
C SER A 68 -1.46 -12.88 15.84
N THR A 69 -0.84 -11.73 15.55
CA THR A 69 -1.32 -10.38 15.86
C THR A 69 -1.58 -9.54 14.60
N LEU A 70 -1.82 -10.20 13.46
CA LEU A 70 -2.11 -9.51 12.21
C LEU A 70 -3.46 -8.81 12.28
N PRO A 71 -3.54 -7.51 11.97
CA PRO A 71 -4.80 -6.79 11.90
C PRO A 71 -5.84 -7.47 11.02
N VAL A 72 -7.10 -7.21 11.34
CA VAL A 72 -8.24 -7.75 10.58
C VAL A 72 -8.30 -7.09 9.21
N ARG A 73 -8.28 -7.91 8.16
CA ARG A 73 -8.50 -7.50 6.77
C ARG A 73 -9.98 -7.18 6.54
N GLY A 74 -10.25 -6.09 5.85
CA GLY A 74 -11.54 -5.74 5.28
C GLY A 74 -11.59 -6.08 3.80
N GLU A 75 -11.78 -5.06 2.97
CA GLU A 75 -11.92 -5.19 1.52
C GLU A 75 -10.58 -5.41 0.80
N LEU A 76 -10.60 -6.25 -0.25
CA LEU A 76 -9.51 -6.35 -1.23
C LEU A 76 -9.62 -5.19 -2.23
N LEU A 77 -8.71 -4.22 -2.11
CA LEU A 77 -8.69 -3.03 -2.97
C LEU A 77 -8.20 -3.36 -4.39
N GLY A 78 -7.37 -4.40 -4.54
CA GLY A 78 -6.96 -4.91 -5.84
C GLY A 78 -5.67 -5.71 -5.79
N VAL A 79 -5.13 -5.99 -6.98
CA VAL A 79 -3.87 -6.71 -7.19
C VAL A 79 -2.92 -5.82 -7.96
N LEU A 80 -1.69 -5.71 -7.49
CA LEU A 80 -0.61 -4.93 -8.08
C LEU A 80 0.44 -5.86 -8.69
N ASP A 81 0.95 -5.46 -9.85
CA ASP A 81 2.08 -6.06 -10.53
C ASP A 81 3.31 -5.17 -10.32
N LEU A 82 4.27 -5.61 -9.51
CA LEU A 82 5.47 -4.82 -9.23
C LEU A 82 6.47 -4.81 -10.40
N THR A 83 6.24 -5.65 -11.42
CA THR A 83 7.04 -5.68 -12.66
C THR A 83 6.54 -4.68 -13.70
N ARG A 84 5.29 -4.22 -13.59
CA ARG A 84 4.68 -3.28 -14.54
C ARG A 84 5.17 -1.85 -14.34
N THR A 85 5.85 -1.33 -15.37
CA THR A 85 6.19 0.07 -15.56
C THR A 85 5.21 0.71 -16.57
N PRO A 86 4.77 1.98 -16.41
CA PRO A 86 5.23 2.94 -15.40
C PRO A 86 4.43 2.95 -14.10
N ASN A 87 3.18 2.49 -14.05
CA ASN A 87 2.35 2.51 -12.84
C ASN A 87 1.35 1.34 -12.81
N SER A 88 1.56 0.37 -11.93
CA SER A 88 0.51 -0.60 -11.60
C SER A 88 -0.44 0.01 -10.58
N THR A 89 -1.76 -0.09 -10.77
CA THR A 89 -2.74 0.45 -9.82
C THR A 89 -3.81 -0.56 -9.43
N THR A 90 -4.33 -0.43 -8.21
CA THR A 90 -5.49 -1.17 -7.75
C THR A 90 -6.77 -0.73 -8.46
N ARG A 91 -7.90 -1.35 -8.12
CA ARG A 91 -9.22 -0.82 -8.48
C ARG A 91 -9.45 0.52 -7.77
N GLU A 92 -10.40 1.27 -8.29
CA GLU A 92 -10.86 2.51 -7.68
C GLU A 92 -11.77 2.19 -6.49
N PHE A 93 -11.53 2.87 -5.38
CA PHE A 93 -12.30 2.77 -4.14
C PHE A 93 -12.58 4.17 -3.58
N ALA A 94 -13.52 4.28 -2.65
CA ALA A 94 -13.82 5.56 -2.02
C ALA A 94 -12.61 6.08 -1.23
N CYS A 95 -12.20 7.32 -1.48
CA CYS A 95 -11.10 7.92 -0.74
C CYS A 95 -11.42 7.94 0.77
N PRO A 96 -10.43 7.67 1.64
CA PRO A 96 -10.61 7.79 3.09
C PRO A 96 -11.00 9.24 3.44
N SER A 97 -12.05 9.40 4.25
CA SER A 97 -12.56 10.69 4.69
C SER A 97 -12.16 11.01 6.13
N GLY A 98 -11.67 12.23 6.39
CA GLY A 98 -11.31 12.72 7.73
C GLY A 98 -9.82 12.57 8.07
N GLU A 99 -9.48 12.66 9.36
CA GLU A 99 -8.11 12.52 9.87
C GLU A 99 -7.57 11.08 9.81
N LYS A 100 -8.46 10.11 9.53
CA LYS A 100 -8.12 8.69 9.46
C LYS A 100 -7.48 8.38 8.11
N GLY A 101 -6.18 8.11 8.12
CA GLY A 101 -5.45 7.63 6.95
C GLY A 101 -5.91 6.23 6.49
N LEU A 102 -5.50 5.83 5.30
CA LEU A 102 -5.72 4.46 4.80
C LEU A 102 -4.58 3.56 5.26
N VAL A 103 -4.90 2.48 5.96
CA VAL A 103 -3.92 1.44 6.29
C VAL A 103 -4.19 0.22 5.42
N VAL A 104 -3.15 -0.26 4.74
CA VAL A 104 -3.21 -1.45 3.88
C VAL A 104 -2.16 -2.49 4.26
N GLU A 105 -2.50 -3.74 3.99
CA GLU A 105 -1.56 -4.85 3.93
C GLU A 105 -1.28 -5.20 2.47
N LEU A 106 0.01 -5.36 2.16
CA LEU A 106 0.46 -5.95 0.91
C LEU A 106 0.74 -7.42 1.15
N LYS A 107 0.09 -8.30 0.38
CA LYS A 107 0.19 -9.74 0.56
C LYS A 107 0.65 -10.43 -0.72
N CYS A 108 1.72 -11.21 -0.60
CA CYS A 108 2.15 -12.16 -1.62
C CYS A 108 1.16 -13.33 -1.72
N GLN A 109 0.70 -13.64 -2.93
CA GLN A 109 -0.15 -14.80 -3.19
C GLN A 109 0.63 -16.09 -3.46
N ARG A 110 1.85 -15.97 -3.99
CA ARG A 110 2.64 -17.11 -4.49
C ARG A 110 3.80 -17.48 -3.57
N VAL A 111 4.14 -18.77 -3.55
CA VAL A 111 5.27 -19.28 -2.78
C VAL A 111 6.58 -18.70 -3.33
N GLY A 112 7.46 -18.24 -2.44
CA GLY A 112 8.73 -17.63 -2.82
C GLY A 112 8.63 -16.17 -3.28
N CYS A 113 7.42 -15.58 -3.29
CA CYS A 113 7.24 -14.15 -3.49
C CYS A 113 7.87 -13.38 -2.33
N HIS A 114 8.73 -12.43 -2.69
CA HIS A 114 9.34 -11.50 -1.76
C HIS A 114 9.51 -10.16 -2.47
N ALA A 115 9.09 -9.10 -1.80
CA ALA A 115 9.38 -7.74 -2.22
C ALA A 115 9.77 -6.93 -0.98
N SER A 116 10.94 -6.32 -1.02
CA SER A 116 11.36 -5.32 -0.05
C SER A 116 11.69 -4.06 -0.82
N PHE A 117 11.19 -2.92 -0.34
CA PHE A 117 11.43 -1.65 -0.98
C PHE A 117 11.67 -0.56 0.08
N MET A 118 12.39 0.49 -0.30
CA MET A 118 12.50 1.71 0.49
C MET A 118 11.50 2.75 -0.01
N GLN A 119 10.56 3.16 0.84
CA GLN A 119 9.65 4.27 0.52
C GLN A 119 10.43 5.59 0.56
N ILE A 120 10.36 6.38 -0.51
CA ILE A 120 11.03 7.69 -0.58
C ILE A 120 9.99 8.74 -0.99
N ASP A 121 9.67 9.63 -0.06
CA ASP A 121 8.72 10.75 -0.25
C ASP A 121 9.40 12.04 -0.78
N MET A 122 10.59 11.89 -1.37
CA MET A 122 11.36 13.00 -1.95
C MET A 122 11.29 12.93 -3.47
N ALA A 123 11.10 14.08 -4.15
CA ALA A 123 10.95 14.12 -5.60
C ALA A 123 12.22 13.61 -6.33
N PRO A 124 12.08 12.69 -7.31
CA PRO A 124 10.85 12.01 -7.72
C PRO A 124 10.44 10.89 -6.73
N ILE A 125 9.15 10.88 -6.37
CA ILE A 125 8.57 9.92 -5.42
C ILE A 125 8.65 8.50 -5.99
N PHE A 126 9.11 7.55 -5.17
CA PHE A 126 9.15 6.12 -5.50
C PHE A 126 8.45 5.30 -4.42
N GLY A 127 7.86 4.19 -4.82
CA GLY A 127 7.20 3.27 -3.93
C GLY A 127 5.69 3.23 -4.15
N PHE A 128 4.95 3.07 -3.08
CA PHE A 128 3.50 3.03 -3.12
C PHE A 128 2.91 4.40 -2.83
N GLU A 129 1.88 4.78 -3.57
CA GLU A 129 1.21 6.08 -3.41
C GLU A 129 -0.31 5.89 -3.44
N LEU A 130 -1.02 6.62 -2.58
CA LEU A 130 -2.47 6.74 -2.66
C LEU A 130 -2.81 7.89 -3.61
N VAL A 131 -3.26 7.56 -4.82
CA VAL A 131 -3.59 8.55 -5.84
C VAL A 131 -5.09 8.78 -5.92
N ARG A 132 -5.52 10.03 -6.08
CA ARG A 132 -6.91 10.37 -6.41
C ARG A 132 -7.15 10.16 -7.91
N ARG A 133 -8.23 9.47 -8.27
CA ARG A 133 -8.65 9.19 -9.65
C ARG A 133 -9.92 9.97 -9.96
N ARG A 134 -9.93 10.68 -11.09
CA ARG A 134 -11.18 11.23 -11.65
C ARG A 134 -12.03 10.04 -12.08
N ALA A 135 -13.18 9.88 -11.43
CA ALA A 135 -14.22 8.94 -11.83
C ALA A 135 -14.74 9.29 -13.24
#